data_AF-A0A836JG96-F1
#
_entry.id   AF-A0A836JG96-F1
#
_cell.length_a   1.000
_cell.length_b   1.000
_cell.length_c   1.000
_cell.angle_alpha   90.00
_cell.angle_beta   90.00
_cell.angle_gamma   90.00
#
_symmetry.space_group_name_H-M   'P 1'
#
loop_
_entity.id
_entity.type
_entity.pdbx_description
1 polymer ?
#
loop_
_entity_poly.entity_id
_entity_poly.type
_entity_poly.pdbx_seq_one_letter_code
_entity_poly.pdbx_strand_id
1 'polypeptide(L)'
;EQIKKEWQNKNSIRDNLKEMGLAYDANEAVQIPNVKHEMLEDAKRKVKGNEDLSDHENEEMNMTAAKSYVMEKLEAEAKAPRERLLKLPKGQAQFLTYLIKKYDEDYKAMSKDKKNHYQLTWKQIRAKIKMFKGIPEQYNKFVENSSTQES
;
A
#
# COMPACT_ATOMS: atom_id res chain seq x y z
N GLU A 1 19.08 -0.78 2.66
CA GLU A 1 20.42 -0.97 3.24
C GLU A 1 20.68 -2.38 3.76
N GLN A 2 19.74 -3.02 4.46
CA GLN A 2 20.00 -4.27 5.20
C GLN A 2 20.43 -5.45 4.30
N ILE A 3 19.73 -5.68 3.18
CA ILE A 3 20.06 -6.73 2.20
C ILE A 3 21.45 -6.53 1.59
N LYS A 4 21.83 -5.28 1.29
CA LYS A 4 23.13 -4.97 0.67
C LYS A 4 24.31 -5.29 1.58
N LYS A 5 24.14 -5.15 2.90
CA LYS A 5 25.21 -5.42 3.89
C LYS A 5 25.56 -6.91 3.94
N GLU A 6 24.55 -7.76 3.83
CA GLU A 6 24.68 -9.21 3.96
C GLU A 6 24.85 -9.94 2.63
N TRP A 7 24.91 -9.18 1.55
CA TRP A 7 24.98 -9.69 0.20
C TRP A 7 26.35 -10.29 -0.10
N GLN A 8 26.39 -11.55 -0.54
CA GLN A 8 27.62 -12.20 -0.97
C GLN A 8 27.69 -12.24 -2.49
N ASN A 9 28.62 -11.48 -3.08
CA ASN A 9 28.79 -11.37 -4.54
C ASN A 9 29.19 -12.69 -5.22
N LYS A 10 29.68 -13.67 -4.47
CA LYS A 10 30.08 -14.98 -4.99
C LYS A 10 28.91 -15.95 -5.12
N ASN A 11 27.83 -15.73 -4.37
CA ASN A 11 26.66 -16.61 -4.35
C ASN A 11 25.62 -16.15 -5.37
N SER A 12 24.74 -17.07 -5.76
CA SER A 12 23.62 -16.70 -6.63
C SER A 12 22.63 -15.81 -5.88
N ILE A 13 21.82 -15.06 -6.63
CA ILE A 13 20.75 -14.23 -6.07
C ILE A 13 19.78 -15.07 -5.24
N ARG A 14 19.46 -16.29 -5.71
CA ARG A 14 18.54 -17.21 -5.02
C ARG A 14 19.11 -17.66 -3.68
N ASP A 15 20.38 -18.05 -3.65
CA ASP A 15 21.04 -18.51 -2.42
C ASP A 15 21.15 -17.37 -1.40
N ASN A 16 21.54 -16.17 -1.85
CA ASN A 16 21.61 -14.98 -0.99
C ASN A 16 20.26 -14.65 -0.34
N LEU A 17 19.16 -14.70 -1.12
CA LEU A 17 17.83 -14.43 -0.59
C LEU A 17 17.36 -15.55 0.34
N LYS A 18 17.56 -16.82 -0.03
CA LYS A 18 17.21 -17.98 0.81
C LYS A 18 17.95 -17.95 2.15
N GLU A 19 19.25 -17.61 2.16
CA GLU A 19 20.03 -17.43 3.39
C GLU A 19 19.47 -16.33 4.31
N MET A 20 18.89 -15.27 3.72
CA MET A 20 18.26 -14.15 4.45
C MET A 20 16.81 -14.41 4.84
N GLY A 21 16.22 -15.56 4.46
CA GLY A 21 14.81 -15.86 4.69
C GLY A 21 13.87 -15.12 3.75
N LEU A 22 14.35 -14.71 2.58
CA LEU A 22 13.59 -13.99 1.56
C LEU A 22 13.26 -14.91 0.38
N ALA A 23 12.02 -14.81 -0.12
CA ALA A 23 11.60 -15.51 -1.31
C ALA A 23 12.20 -14.89 -2.58
N TYR A 24 12.68 -15.72 -3.50
CA TYR A 24 13.11 -15.28 -4.83
C TYR A 24 11.91 -15.13 -5.79
N ASP A 25 11.01 -16.10 -5.80
CA ASP A 25 9.76 -16.06 -6.57
C ASP A 25 8.57 -15.92 -5.61
N ALA A 26 7.74 -14.91 -5.88
CA ALA A 26 6.53 -14.66 -5.11
C ALA A 26 5.46 -15.74 -5.33
N ASN A 27 5.41 -16.35 -6.52
CA ASN A 27 4.42 -17.39 -6.83
C ASN A 27 4.74 -18.71 -6.11
N GLU A 28 6.02 -19.00 -5.88
CA GLU A 28 6.46 -20.14 -5.08
C GLU A 28 6.12 -19.91 -3.60
N ALA A 29 6.39 -18.71 -3.08
CA ALA A 29 6.15 -18.38 -1.67
C ALA A 29 4.68 -18.12 -1.32
N VAL A 30 3.89 -17.61 -2.26
CA VAL A 30 2.47 -17.29 -2.08
C VAL A 30 1.67 -17.98 -3.17
N GLN A 31 1.34 -19.25 -2.94
CA GLN A 31 0.52 -20.02 -3.87
C GLN A 31 -0.91 -19.47 -3.91
N ILE A 32 -1.37 -19.08 -5.11
CA ILE A 32 -2.76 -18.65 -5.32
C ILE A 32 -3.63 -19.92 -5.32
N PRO A 33 -4.65 -20.02 -4.44
CA PRO A 33 -5.53 -21.19 -4.42
C PRO A 33 -6.26 -21.31 -5.75
N ASN A 34 -6.09 -22.45 -6.42
CA ASN A 34 -6.74 -22.76 -7.69
C ASN A 34 -7.80 -23.83 -7.46
N VAL A 35 -9.07 -23.44 -7.48
CA VAL A 35 -10.22 -24.31 -7.25
C VAL A 35 -10.19 -25.55 -8.16
N LYS A 36 -9.73 -25.43 -9.41
CA LYS A 36 -9.62 -26.60 -10.30
C LYS A 36 -8.54 -27.58 -9.86
N HIS A 37 -7.42 -27.05 -9.36
CA HIS A 37 -6.33 -27.86 -8.83
C HIS A 37 -6.79 -28.56 -7.55
N GLU A 38 -7.45 -27.85 -6.64
CA GLU A 38 -8.05 -28.43 -5.42
C GLU A 38 -9.04 -29.55 -5.74
N MET A 39 -9.96 -29.33 -6.69
CA MET A 39 -10.93 -30.36 -7.11
C MET A 39 -10.27 -31.58 -7.75
N LEU A 40 -9.16 -31.39 -8.48
CA LEU A 40 -8.38 -32.49 -9.06
C LEU A 40 -7.62 -33.27 -7.99
N GLU A 41 -7.01 -32.59 -7.03
CA GLU A 41 -6.33 -33.23 -5.89
C GLU A 41 -7.32 -34.00 -5.02
N ASP A 42 -8.49 -33.44 -4.74
CA ASP A 42 -9.58 -34.12 -4.02
C ASP A 42 -10.09 -35.35 -4.77
N ALA A 43 -10.21 -35.27 -6.11
CA ALA A 43 -10.61 -36.40 -6.93
C ALA A 43 -9.54 -37.51 -6.93
N LYS A 44 -8.25 -37.14 -7.07
CA LYS A 44 -7.13 -38.09 -6.98
C LYS A 44 -7.08 -38.77 -5.60
N ARG A 45 -7.29 -38.01 -4.52
CA ARG A 45 -7.33 -38.51 -3.14
C ARG A 45 -8.47 -39.51 -2.90
N LYS A 46 -9.61 -39.33 -3.58
CA LYS A 46 -10.75 -40.26 -3.52
C LYS A 46 -10.53 -41.53 -4.34
N VAL A 47 -9.77 -41.46 -5.43
CA VAL A 47 -9.47 -42.60 -6.31
C VAL A 47 -8.34 -43.47 -5.76
N LYS A 48 -7.31 -42.86 -5.19
CA LYS A 48 -6.19 -43.54 -4.52
C LYS A 48 -6.59 -43.86 -3.08
N GLY A 49 -7.47 -44.85 -2.91
CA GLY A 49 -8.11 -45.16 -1.63
C GLY A 49 -7.12 -45.34 -0.49
N ASN A 50 -7.12 -44.40 0.47
CA ASN A 50 -6.61 -44.52 1.84
C ASN A 50 -5.32 -45.36 2.06
N GLU A 51 -4.31 -45.18 1.21
CA GLU A 51 -2.94 -45.64 1.44
C GLU A 51 -2.05 -44.41 1.54
N ASP A 52 -1.40 -44.27 2.69
CA ASP A 52 -0.46 -43.23 3.12
C ASP A 52 0.04 -42.26 2.04
N LEU A 53 -0.35 -41.00 2.22
CA LEU A 53 0.48 -39.85 1.89
C LEU A 53 0.37 -38.85 3.06
N SER A 54 0.97 -39.22 4.20
CA SER A 54 1.82 -38.24 4.89
C SER A 54 2.90 -37.76 3.91
N ASP A 55 3.44 -36.57 4.12
CA ASP A 55 4.58 -36.04 3.35
C ASP A 55 4.26 -35.40 1.98
N HIS A 56 3.26 -34.52 1.94
CA HIS A 56 3.55 -33.21 1.35
C HIS A 56 3.09 -32.11 2.29
N GLU A 57 3.36 -32.33 3.58
CA GLU A 57 3.65 -31.23 4.47
C GLU A 57 4.76 -30.39 3.85
N ASN A 58 4.61 -29.09 3.95
CA ASN A 58 5.59 -28.05 3.66
C ASN A 58 6.98 -28.40 4.26
N GLU A 59 7.73 -29.29 3.63
CA GLU A 59 9.10 -29.66 4.02
C GLU A 59 10.11 -28.52 3.76
N GLU A 60 9.65 -27.38 3.26
CA GLU A 60 10.43 -26.15 3.23
C GLU A 60 10.21 -25.24 4.44
N MET A 61 9.35 -25.62 5.41
CA MET A 61 9.11 -24.82 6.62
C MET A 61 9.85 -25.36 7.83
N ASN A 62 11.19 -25.37 7.81
CA ASN A 62 12.04 -25.24 9.02
C ASN A 62 13.56 -25.19 8.70
N MET A 63 13.97 -24.66 7.54
CA MET A 63 15.34 -24.16 7.46
C MET A 63 15.38 -22.83 8.21
N THR A 64 15.87 -22.83 9.45
CA THR A 64 16.23 -21.57 10.13
C THR A 64 17.23 -20.86 9.24
N ALA A 65 16.75 -19.84 8.50
CA ALA A 65 17.59 -19.10 7.56
C ALA A 65 18.81 -18.56 8.33
N ALA A 66 20.02 -18.83 7.81
CA ALA A 66 21.27 -18.52 8.50
C ALA A 66 21.39 -17.03 8.88
N LYS A 67 20.72 -16.15 8.14
CA LYS A 67 20.68 -14.70 8.34
C LYS A 67 19.25 -14.19 8.60
N SER A 68 18.43 -14.95 9.34
CA SER A 68 17.03 -14.60 9.66
C SER A 68 16.86 -13.23 10.31
N TYR A 69 17.89 -12.67 10.95
CA TYR A 69 17.84 -11.33 11.53
C TYR A 69 17.60 -10.22 10.46
N VAL A 70 17.96 -10.47 9.19
CA VAL A 70 17.74 -9.52 8.09
C VAL A 70 16.24 -9.38 7.83
N MET A 71 15.52 -10.51 7.81
CA MET A 71 14.07 -10.53 7.71
C MET A 71 13.42 -9.76 8.86
N GLU A 72 13.79 -10.06 10.11
CA GLU A 72 13.22 -9.41 11.30
C GLU A 72 13.42 -7.88 11.28
N LYS A 73 14.62 -7.41 10.91
CA LYS A 73 14.90 -5.98 10.81
C LYS A 73 14.14 -5.32 9.65
N LEU A 74 13.90 -6.02 8.55
CA LEU A 74 13.10 -5.50 7.44
C LEU A 74 11.62 -5.41 7.81
N GLU A 75 11.10 -6.41 8.53
CA GLU A 75 9.73 -6.40 9.06
C GLU A 75 9.51 -5.26 10.05
N ALA A 76 10.47 -5.06 10.97
CA ALA A 76 10.43 -3.95 11.92
C ALA A 76 10.44 -2.58 11.20
N GLU A 77 11.29 -2.42 10.19
CA GLU A 77 11.37 -1.20 9.37
C GLU A 77 10.09 -0.98 8.53
N ALA A 78 9.46 -2.05 8.04
CA ALA A 78 8.21 -1.99 7.30
C ALA A 78 7.02 -1.64 8.21
N LYS A 79 7.01 -2.14 9.45
CA LYS A 79 5.97 -1.89 10.45
C LYS A 79 6.06 -0.50 11.08
N ALA A 80 7.25 0.11 11.08
CA ALA A 80 7.44 1.45 11.62
C ALA A 80 6.48 2.47 10.96
N PRO A 81 5.86 3.38 11.74
CA PRO A 81 4.93 4.37 11.20
C PRO A 81 5.66 5.29 10.23
N ARG A 82 5.19 5.37 8.98
CA ARG A 82 5.73 6.27 7.96
C ARG A 82 4.91 7.54 7.90
N GLU A 83 5.59 8.68 7.84
CA GLU A 83 4.94 9.98 7.64
C GLU A 83 4.29 10.04 6.26
N ARG A 84 3.06 10.58 6.21
CA ARG A 84 2.34 10.76 4.96
C ARG A 84 2.80 12.06 4.30
N LEU A 85 3.67 11.96 3.30
CA LEU A 85 4.21 13.10 2.53
C LEU A 85 3.27 13.61 1.41
N LEU A 86 1.98 13.26 1.46
CA LEU A 86 1.03 13.64 0.42
C LEU A 86 0.80 15.16 0.44
N LYS A 87 1.10 15.83 -0.67
CA LYS A 87 0.87 17.26 -0.85
C LYS A 87 0.10 17.51 -2.15
N LEU A 88 -0.89 18.39 -2.10
CA LEU A 88 -1.62 18.84 -3.27
C LEU A 88 -0.78 19.85 -4.08
N PRO A 89 -0.88 19.84 -5.42
CA PRO A 89 -0.33 20.90 -6.26
C PRO A 89 -0.85 22.28 -5.85
N LYS A 90 -0.01 23.32 -5.94
CA LYS A 90 -0.36 24.69 -5.51
C LYS A 90 -1.64 25.21 -6.15
N GLY A 91 -1.79 25.05 -7.47
CA GLY A 91 -2.99 25.51 -8.19
C GLY A 91 -4.26 24.78 -7.74
N GLN A 92 -4.16 23.49 -7.42
CA GLN A 92 -5.30 22.72 -6.91
C GLN A 92 -5.67 23.16 -5.49
N ALA A 93 -4.68 23.40 -4.63
CA ALA A 93 -4.93 23.93 -3.28
C ALA A 93 -5.60 25.31 -3.34
N GLN A 94 -5.11 26.23 -4.17
CA GLN A 94 -5.71 27.56 -4.38
C GLN A 94 -7.16 27.49 -4.88
N PHE A 95 -7.44 26.59 -5.82
CA PHE A 95 -8.79 26.36 -6.32
C PHE A 95 -9.74 25.85 -5.23
N LEU A 96 -9.31 24.86 -4.43
CA LEU A 96 -10.11 24.32 -3.34
C LEU A 96 -10.33 25.35 -2.24
N THR A 97 -9.30 26.10 -1.87
CA THR A 97 -9.37 27.24 -0.96
C THR A 97 -10.40 28.28 -1.43
N TYR A 98 -10.40 28.64 -2.71
CA TYR A 98 -11.39 29.55 -3.28
C TYR A 98 -12.82 29.02 -3.14
N LEU A 99 -13.04 27.74 -3.43
CA LEU A 99 -14.36 27.13 -3.31
C LEU A 99 -14.85 27.10 -1.86
N ILE A 100 -13.99 26.72 -0.92
CA ILE A 100 -14.31 26.71 0.51
C ILE A 100 -14.67 28.12 1.00
N LYS A 101 -13.88 29.15 0.64
CA LYS A 101 -14.17 30.53 1.05
C LYS A 101 -15.51 31.05 0.50
N LYS A 102 -15.93 30.60 -0.69
CA LYS A 102 -17.13 31.13 -1.37
C LYS A 102 -18.42 30.37 -1.06
N TYR A 103 -18.34 29.05 -0.93
CA TYR A 103 -19.52 28.18 -0.81
C TYR A 103 -19.51 27.27 0.43
N ASP A 104 -18.41 27.27 1.19
CA ASP A 104 -18.21 26.48 2.40
C ASP A 104 -18.45 24.97 2.22
N GLU A 105 -19.64 24.47 2.54
CA GLU A 105 -20.02 23.05 2.39
C GLU A 105 -21.04 22.77 1.26
N ASP A 106 -21.46 23.77 0.50
CA ASP A 106 -22.36 23.57 -0.64
C ASP A 106 -21.60 23.07 -1.89
N TYR A 107 -21.35 21.76 -1.93
CA TYR A 107 -20.67 21.11 -3.04
C TYR A 107 -21.45 21.15 -4.36
N LYS A 108 -22.79 21.29 -4.31
CA LYS A 108 -23.61 21.38 -5.53
C LYS A 108 -23.39 22.73 -6.19
N ALA A 109 -23.38 23.82 -5.41
CA ALA A 109 -23.04 25.15 -5.90
C ALA A 109 -21.61 25.22 -6.43
N MET A 110 -20.64 24.60 -5.73
CA MET A 110 -19.24 24.54 -6.19
C MET A 110 -19.08 23.90 -7.58
N SER A 111 -19.86 22.86 -7.87
CA SER A 111 -19.79 22.20 -9.19
C SER A 111 -20.22 23.10 -10.34
N LYS A 112 -21.09 24.09 -10.07
CA LYS A 112 -21.60 25.06 -11.04
C LYS A 112 -20.74 26.33 -11.12
N ASP A 113 -19.68 26.43 -10.33
CA ASP A 113 -18.84 27.62 -10.31
C ASP A 113 -18.09 27.82 -11.63
N LYS A 114 -17.96 29.07 -12.08
CA LYS A 114 -17.29 29.43 -13.34
C LYS A 114 -15.81 29.03 -13.38
N LYS A 115 -15.14 28.97 -12.22
CA LYS A 115 -13.73 28.54 -12.12
C LYS A 115 -13.55 27.02 -12.17
N ASN A 116 -14.63 26.24 -12.14
CA ASN A 116 -14.60 24.80 -12.32
C ASN A 116 -14.41 24.44 -13.81
N HIS A 117 -13.27 24.82 -14.39
CA HIS A 117 -12.98 24.60 -15.82
C HIS A 117 -12.95 23.13 -16.21
N TYR A 118 -12.56 22.26 -15.26
CA TYR A 118 -12.51 20.81 -15.46
C TYR A 118 -13.86 20.11 -15.24
N GLN A 119 -14.94 20.88 -15.04
CA GLN A 119 -16.30 20.36 -14.89
C GLN A 119 -16.39 19.27 -13.81
N LEU A 120 -15.67 19.45 -12.70
CA LEU A 120 -15.68 18.48 -11.60
C LEU A 120 -17.08 18.34 -11.04
N THR A 121 -17.50 17.10 -10.83
CA THR A 121 -18.77 16.79 -10.17
C THR A 121 -18.70 17.16 -8.69
N TRP A 122 -19.85 17.44 -8.07
CA TRP A 122 -19.93 17.75 -6.64
C TRP A 122 -19.28 16.67 -5.76
N LYS A 123 -19.39 15.38 -6.15
CA LYS A 123 -18.76 14.25 -5.45
C LYS A 123 -17.23 14.33 -5.50
N GLN A 124 -16.68 14.66 -6.67
CA GLN A 124 -15.24 14.82 -6.86
C GLN A 124 -14.71 16.01 -6.09
N ILE A 125 -15.43 17.15 -6.10
CA ILE A 125 -15.06 18.34 -5.32
C ILE A 125 -15.06 18.01 -3.83
N ARG A 126 -16.11 17.36 -3.33
CA ARG A 126 -16.18 16.89 -1.92
C ARG A 126 -15.02 15.99 -1.56
N ALA A 127 -14.69 15.00 -2.39
CA ALA A 127 -13.55 14.10 -2.16
C ALA A 127 -12.22 14.86 -2.12
N LYS A 128 -12.01 15.81 -3.04
CA LYS A 128 -10.81 16.65 -3.09
C LYS A 128 -10.71 17.58 -1.87
N ILE A 129 -11.81 18.18 -1.42
CA ILE A 129 -11.85 18.99 -0.20
C ILE A 129 -11.56 18.14 1.03
N LYS A 130 -12.16 16.94 1.14
CA LYS A 130 -11.86 16.00 2.23
C LYS A 130 -10.37 15.63 2.27
N MET A 131 -9.77 15.38 1.10
CA MET A 131 -8.34 15.13 0.97
C MET A 131 -7.50 16.33 1.38
N PHE A 132 -7.91 17.55 1.00
CA PHE A 132 -7.24 18.80 1.37
C PHE A 132 -7.30 19.07 2.88
N LYS A 133 -8.47 18.92 3.51
CA LYS A 133 -8.63 19.00 4.98
C LYS A 133 -7.77 17.96 5.71
N GLY A 134 -7.51 16.81 5.07
CA GLY A 134 -6.64 15.75 5.59
C GLY A 134 -5.14 16.02 5.46
N ILE A 135 -4.71 17.15 4.88
CA ILE A 135 -3.31 17.56 4.78
C ILE A 135 -3.10 18.80 5.67
N PRO A 136 -2.73 18.62 6.96
CA PRO A 136 -2.65 19.72 7.92
C PRO A 136 -1.69 20.83 7.49
N GLU A 137 -0.55 20.48 6.87
CA GLU A 137 0.44 21.47 6.44
C GLU A 137 -0.10 22.52 5.46
N GLN A 138 -1.02 22.12 4.57
CA GLN A 138 -1.58 23.02 3.56
C GLN A 138 -2.88 23.65 4.04
N TYR A 139 -3.69 22.90 4.79
CA TYR A 139 -4.95 23.40 5.33
C TYR A 139 -4.73 24.44 6.42
N ASN A 140 -3.78 24.26 7.34
CA ASN A 140 -3.49 25.22 8.40
C ASN A 140 -3.04 26.58 7.82
N LYS A 141 -2.17 26.55 6.79
CA LYS A 141 -1.80 27.77 6.05
C LYS A 141 -3.00 28.48 5.43
N PHE A 142 -3.99 27.72 4.96
CA PHE A 142 -5.23 28.32 4.48
C PHE A 142 -6.02 28.98 5.62
N VAL A 143 -6.18 28.28 6.76
CA VAL A 143 -6.91 28.79 7.92
C VAL A 143 -6.28 30.08 8.47
N GLU A 144 -4.95 30.11 8.60
CA GLU A 144 -4.19 31.30 9.02
C GLU A 144 -4.41 32.49 8.08
N ASN A 145 -4.41 32.24 6.77
CA ASN A 145 -4.69 33.28 5.78
C ASN A 145 -6.13 33.77 5.84
N SER A 146 -7.11 32.93 6.18
CA SER A 146 -8.50 33.37 6.37
C SER A 146 -8.67 34.21 7.63
N SER A 147 -8.07 33.84 8.77
CA SER A 147 -8.17 34.62 10.02
C SER A 147 -7.49 36.00 9.90
N THR A 148 -6.41 36.10 9.13
CA THR A 148 -5.67 37.35 8.93
C THR A 148 -6.44 38.37 8.06
N GLN A 149 -7.41 37.92 7.27
CA GLN A 149 -8.22 38.80 6.41
C GLN A 149 -9.46 39.37 7.11
N GLU A 150 -9.79 38.87 8.30
CA GLU A 150 -10.96 39.28 9.10
C GLU A 150 -10.60 40.23 10.26
N SER A 151 -9.32 40.57 10.43
CA SER A 151 -8.81 41.59 11.37
C SER A 151 -8.42 42.88 10.67
#